data_AF-A0A3D1D261-F1
#
_entry.id   AF-A0A3D1D261-F1
#
_cell.length_a   1.000
_cell.length_b   1.000
_cell.length_c   1.000
_cell.angle_alpha   90.00
_cell.angle_beta   90.00
_cell.angle_gamma   90.00
#
_symmetry.space_group_name_H-M   'P 1'
#
loop_
_entity.id
_entity.type
_entity.pdbx_description
1 polymer ?
#
loop_
_entity_poly.entity_id
_entity_poly.type
_entity_poly.pdbx_seq_one_letter_code
_entity_poly.pdbx_strand_id
1 'polypeptide(L)'
;ITRHVSGRLKVAPENTSDRVLRFMRKPSFALFYEFKRLFDKINKEAGLRQQIIPYFISSHPGCHEEDMAELAVITKGLDFHLEQVQDFTPTPMTVATTAFYSGYDPYTLEPIFCAKTPREKLAQRMFFFWYKPEERPAIERELRRIGRPDLIAKLYDGVPYHGRARYDGKAVGSSPERHDKHGQGRDRKQGKKQENEWQEQGQRDNGQRQKPKRKSFNPNFHPKTNKRR
;
A
#
# COMPACT_ATOMS: atom_id res chain seq x y z
N ILE A 1 -27.64 3.50 -23.24
CA ILE A 1 -27.54 2.24 -22.47
C ILE A 1 -28.17 1.05 -23.23
N THR A 2 -29.33 1.21 -23.87
CA THR A 2 -30.09 0.13 -24.54
C THR A 2 -29.57 -0.28 -25.93
N ARG A 3 -28.62 0.47 -26.52
CA ARG A 3 -28.02 0.16 -27.81
C ARG A 3 -26.49 0.21 -27.67
N HIS A 4 -25.81 -0.84 -28.12
CA HIS A 4 -24.34 -0.96 -28.23
C HIS A 4 -23.52 -0.88 -26.92
N VAL A 5 -23.99 -1.51 -25.82
CA VAL A 5 -23.18 -1.65 -24.59
C VAL A 5 -22.87 -3.13 -24.34
N SER A 6 -21.59 -3.44 -24.12
CA SER A 6 -21.00 -4.79 -24.01
C SER A 6 -21.37 -5.57 -22.74
N GLY A 7 -22.53 -5.29 -22.14
CA GLY A 7 -22.96 -5.89 -20.87
C GLY A 7 -22.28 -5.30 -19.62
N ARG A 8 -21.15 -4.60 -19.77
CA ARG A 8 -20.40 -3.99 -18.67
C ARG A 8 -20.11 -2.52 -18.97
N LEU A 9 -20.54 -1.64 -18.07
CA LEU A 9 -20.32 -0.20 -18.16
C LEU A 9 -19.23 0.22 -17.17
N LYS A 10 -18.07 0.60 -17.70
CA LYS A 10 -16.96 1.12 -16.89
C LYS A 10 -17.24 2.56 -16.49
N VAL A 11 -17.16 2.85 -15.20
CA VAL A 11 -17.33 4.19 -14.65
C VAL A 11 -16.21 4.43 -13.65
N ALA A 12 -15.66 5.64 -13.63
CA ALA A 12 -14.58 5.98 -12.72
C ALA A 12 -15.09 7.06 -11.75
N PRO A 13 -15.52 6.67 -10.54
CA PRO A 13 -15.71 7.60 -9.44
C PRO A 13 -14.39 7.94 -8.73
N GLU A 14 -13.33 7.14 -8.94
CA GLU A 14 -11.96 7.27 -8.42
C GLU A 14 -11.78 7.19 -6.89
N ASN A 15 -12.63 7.82 -6.09
CA ASN A 15 -12.64 7.75 -4.63
C ASN A 15 -14.06 8.02 -4.09
N THR A 16 -14.31 7.77 -2.80
CA THR A 16 -15.58 8.08 -2.13
C THR A 16 -15.49 9.33 -1.24
N SER A 17 -14.28 9.77 -0.88
CA SER A 17 -14.04 10.93 -0.03
C SER A 17 -14.09 12.22 -0.83
N ASP A 18 -15.03 13.12 -0.52
CA ASP A 18 -15.14 14.43 -1.19
C ASP A 18 -13.84 15.25 -1.08
N ARG A 19 -13.10 15.10 0.02
CA ARG A 19 -11.80 15.78 0.18
C ARG A 19 -10.79 15.30 -0.85
N VAL A 20 -10.66 13.98 -1.00
CA VAL A 20 -9.75 13.36 -1.97
C VAL A 20 -10.20 13.67 -3.41
N LEU A 21 -11.51 13.60 -3.66
CA LEU A 21 -12.09 13.93 -4.97
C LEU A 21 -11.82 15.39 -5.37
N ARG A 22 -11.84 16.34 -4.43
CA ARG A 22 -11.43 17.73 -4.70
C ARG A 22 -9.98 17.81 -5.18
N PHE A 23 -9.04 17.10 -4.54
CA PHE A 23 -7.65 17.03 -5.02
C PHE A 23 -7.53 16.35 -6.39
N MET A 24 -8.37 15.36 -6.68
CA MET A 24 -8.47 14.71 -7.99
C MET A 24 -9.19 15.58 -9.03
N ARG A 25 -9.80 16.71 -8.64
CA ARG A 25 -10.67 17.57 -9.46
C ARG A 25 -11.86 16.80 -10.04
N LYS A 26 -12.41 15.91 -9.24
CA LYS A 26 -13.58 15.10 -9.54
C LYS A 26 -14.80 15.60 -8.79
N PRO A 27 -16.01 15.38 -9.33
CA PRO A 27 -17.23 15.70 -8.61
C PRO A 27 -17.41 14.78 -7.40
N SER A 28 -18.34 15.13 -6.51
CA SER A 28 -18.68 14.30 -5.35
C SER A 28 -19.15 12.90 -5.76
N PHE A 29 -18.86 11.92 -4.91
CA PHE A 29 -19.34 10.55 -5.05
C PHE A 29 -20.87 10.44 -5.02
N ALA A 30 -21.58 11.45 -4.51
CA ALA A 30 -23.05 11.53 -4.57
C ALA A 30 -23.60 11.35 -6.00
N LEU A 31 -22.94 11.92 -7.01
CA LEU A 31 -23.35 11.76 -8.41
C LEU A 31 -23.27 10.31 -8.88
N PHE A 32 -22.32 9.54 -8.36
CA PHE A 32 -22.21 8.12 -8.68
C PHE A 32 -23.39 7.32 -8.10
N TYR A 33 -23.88 7.66 -6.90
CA TYR A 33 -25.09 7.04 -6.36
C TYR A 33 -26.32 7.32 -7.22
N GLU A 34 -26.50 8.57 -7.64
CA GLU A 34 -27.61 8.96 -8.52
C GLU A 34 -27.54 8.24 -9.86
N PHE A 35 -26.34 8.18 -10.44
CA PHE A 35 -26.06 7.45 -11.66
C PHE A 35 -26.39 5.96 -11.51
N LYS A 36 -25.91 5.30 -10.45
CA LYS A 36 -26.18 3.87 -10.18
C LYS A 36 -27.68 3.61 -10.04
N ARG A 37 -28.39 4.46 -9.31
CA ARG A 37 -29.84 4.35 -9.12
C ARG A 37 -30.59 4.43 -10.45
N LEU A 38 -30.22 5.39 -11.30
CA LEU A 38 -30.83 5.54 -12.62
C LEU A 38 -30.48 4.36 -13.54
N PHE A 39 -29.22 3.92 -13.50
CA PHE A 39 -28.74 2.76 -14.25
C PHE A 39 -29.52 1.50 -13.88
N ASP A 40 -29.62 1.18 -12.59
CA ASP A 40 -30.32 -0.01 -12.09
C ASP A 40 -31.81 0.01 -12.45
N LYS A 41 -32.45 1.20 -12.37
CA LYS A 41 -33.83 1.40 -12.81
C LYS A 41 -34.01 1.07 -14.29
N ILE A 42 -33.22 1.70 -15.16
CA ILE A 42 -33.30 1.50 -16.61
C ILE A 42 -32.98 0.04 -16.99
N ASN A 43 -31.96 -0.55 -16.35
CA ASN A 43 -31.55 -1.93 -16.57
C ASN A 43 -32.70 -2.90 -16.24
N LYS A 44 -33.40 -2.67 -15.12
CA LYS A 44 -34.57 -3.44 -14.71
C LYS A 44 -35.76 -3.25 -15.67
N GLU A 45 -36.09 -2.01 -16.02
CA GLU A 45 -37.22 -1.68 -16.91
C GLU A 45 -37.03 -2.25 -18.32
N ALA A 46 -35.79 -2.25 -18.82
CA ALA A 46 -35.45 -2.80 -20.13
C ALA A 46 -35.16 -4.31 -20.13
N GLY A 47 -35.26 -4.99 -18.98
CA GLY A 47 -34.94 -6.43 -18.84
C GLY A 47 -33.46 -6.75 -19.13
N LEU A 48 -32.57 -5.76 -19.00
CA LEU A 48 -31.15 -5.88 -19.25
C LEU A 48 -30.42 -6.41 -18.00
N ARG A 49 -29.27 -7.07 -18.21
CA ARG A 49 -28.41 -7.59 -17.15
C ARG A 49 -27.04 -6.92 -17.17
N GLN A 50 -27.02 -5.62 -17.42
CA GLN A 50 -25.77 -4.87 -17.49
C GLN A 50 -25.23 -4.62 -16.09
N GLN A 51 -23.90 -4.55 -15.97
CA GLN A 51 -23.21 -4.32 -14.70
C GLN A 51 -22.34 -3.06 -14.78
N ILE A 52 -22.26 -2.31 -13.68
CA ILE A 52 -21.31 -1.22 -13.54
C ILE A 52 -20.00 -1.80 -13.02
N ILE A 53 -18.88 -1.43 -13.65
CA ILE A 53 -17.54 -1.72 -13.15
C ILE A 53 -16.92 -0.40 -12.72
N PRO A 54 -16.92 -0.10 -11.40
CA PRO A 54 -16.29 1.10 -10.89
C PRO A 54 -14.77 0.94 -10.88
N TYR A 55 -14.07 2.06 -11.05
CA TYR A 55 -12.63 2.15 -10.94
C TYR A 55 -12.24 3.14 -9.83
N PHE A 56 -11.38 2.68 -8.93
CA PHE A 56 -10.92 3.44 -7.76
C PHE A 56 -9.39 3.49 -7.69
N ILE A 57 -8.86 4.58 -7.13
CA ILE A 57 -7.42 4.84 -6.99
C ILE A 57 -7.06 4.97 -5.51
N SER A 58 -6.04 4.22 -5.06
CA SER A 58 -5.38 4.38 -3.77
C SER A 58 -4.14 5.28 -3.87
N SER A 59 -3.62 5.74 -2.73
CA SER A 59 -2.33 6.44 -2.63
C SER A 59 -2.26 7.81 -3.34
N HIS A 60 -3.40 8.39 -3.73
CA HIS A 60 -3.46 9.73 -4.32
C HIS A 60 -3.04 10.79 -3.29
N PRO A 61 -2.40 11.91 -3.68
CA PRO A 61 -2.18 13.04 -2.78
C PRO A 61 -3.45 13.45 -2.02
N GLY A 62 -3.34 13.58 -0.70
CA GLY A 62 -4.43 13.92 0.23
C GLY A 62 -5.33 12.73 0.61
N CYS A 63 -5.07 11.54 0.08
CA CYS A 63 -5.73 10.30 0.46
C CYS A 63 -5.00 9.66 1.62
N HIS A 64 -5.73 9.38 2.69
CA HIS A 64 -5.26 8.69 3.88
C HIS A 64 -5.86 7.29 3.99
N GLU A 65 -5.34 6.51 4.92
CA GLU A 65 -5.84 5.17 5.26
C GLU A 65 -7.31 5.19 5.67
N GLU A 66 -7.77 6.24 6.37
CA GLU A 66 -9.17 6.40 6.78
C GLU A 66 -10.11 6.56 5.58
N ASP A 67 -9.69 7.30 4.53
CA ASP A 67 -10.50 7.45 3.32
C ASP A 67 -10.69 6.11 2.62
N MET A 68 -9.64 5.29 2.59
CA MET A 68 -9.68 3.96 1.99
C MET A 68 -10.49 2.97 2.82
N ALA A 69 -10.45 3.08 4.16
CA ALA A 69 -11.29 2.29 5.05
C ALA A 69 -12.78 2.59 4.85
N GLU A 70 -13.16 3.87 4.74
CA GLU A 70 -14.54 4.28 4.45
C GLU A 70 -14.97 3.85 3.03
N LEU A 71 -14.07 3.96 2.04
CA LEU A 71 -14.30 3.45 0.70
C LEU A 71 -14.61 1.96 0.70
N ALA A 72 -13.90 1.15 1.50
CA ALA A 72 -14.17 -0.28 1.62
C ALA A 72 -15.57 -0.56 2.17
N VAL A 73 -16.01 0.19 3.18
CA VAL A 73 -17.36 0.04 3.76
C VAL A 73 -18.44 0.43 2.74
N ILE A 74 -18.24 1.54 2.03
CA ILE A 74 -19.17 2.00 1.00
C ILE A 74 -19.27 0.99 -0.15
N THR A 75 -18.12 0.51 -0.64
CA THR A 75 -18.08 -0.45 -1.76
C THR A 75 -18.66 -1.81 -1.37
N LYS A 76 -18.47 -2.26 -0.12
CA LYS A 76 -19.20 -3.41 0.45
C LYS A 76 -20.71 -3.20 0.39
N GLY A 77 -21.22 -2.06 0.84
CA GLY A 77 -22.65 -1.76 0.81
C GLY A 77 -23.24 -1.67 -0.61
N LEU A 78 -22.40 -1.41 -1.61
CA LEU A 78 -22.76 -1.36 -3.02
C LEU A 78 -22.55 -2.70 -3.76
N ASP A 79 -22.11 -3.74 -3.05
CA ASP A 79 -21.77 -5.07 -3.59
C ASP A 79 -20.67 -5.04 -4.68
N PHE A 80 -19.71 -4.12 -4.53
CA PHE A 80 -18.57 -4.02 -5.42
C PHE A 80 -17.34 -4.76 -4.89
N HIS A 81 -17.03 -5.87 -5.56
CA HIS A 81 -15.80 -6.63 -5.37
C HIS A 81 -14.72 -6.11 -6.34
N LEU A 82 -13.86 -5.25 -5.84
CA LEU A 82 -12.84 -4.56 -6.65
C LEU A 82 -11.64 -5.48 -6.89
N GLU A 83 -11.57 -6.05 -8.09
CA GLU A 83 -10.40 -6.84 -8.51
C GLU A 83 -9.34 -6.00 -9.23
N GLN A 84 -9.79 -4.99 -10.00
CA GLN A 84 -8.91 -4.11 -10.76
C GLN A 84 -8.71 -2.82 -9.97
N VAL A 85 -7.62 -2.80 -9.21
CA VAL A 85 -7.23 -1.66 -8.37
C VAL A 85 -6.02 -0.98 -8.96
N GLN A 86 -5.93 0.34 -8.79
CA GLN A 86 -4.77 1.10 -9.23
C GLN A 86 -4.23 1.96 -8.09
N ASP A 87 -2.92 1.83 -7.85
CA ASP A 87 -2.19 2.79 -7.05
C ASP A 87 -1.88 4.04 -7.88
N PHE A 88 -1.92 5.19 -7.21
CA PHE A 88 -1.44 6.43 -7.78
C PHE A 88 0.02 6.29 -8.24
N THR A 89 0.24 6.67 -9.49
CA THR A 89 1.54 6.72 -10.13
C THR A 89 1.75 8.15 -10.64
N PRO A 90 2.79 8.87 -10.16
CA PRO A 90 3.04 10.24 -10.58
C PRO A 90 3.28 10.28 -12.10
N THR A 91 2.39 10.95 -12.82
CA THR A 91 2.53 11.22 -14.25
C THR A 91 2.99 12.66 -14.48
N PRO A 92 3.96 12.92 -15.38
CA PRO A 92 4.39 14.28 -15.69
C PRO A 92 3.22 15.19 -16.09
N MET A 93 3.40 16.50 -15.90
CA MET A 93 2.40 17.53 -16.25
C MET A 93 1.06 17.43 -15.51
N THR A 94 1.02 16.78 -14.34
CA THR A 94 -0.18 16.77 -13.48
C THR A 94 0.02 17.49 -12.16
N VAL A 95 -1.03 18.14 -11.70
CA VAL A 95 -1.09 18.82 -10.39
C VAL A 95 -0.85 17.83 -9.25
N ALA A 96 -1.41 16.62 -9.36
CA ALA A 96 -1.20 15.54 -8.39
C ALA A 96 0.29 15.16 -8.28
N THR A 97 1.03 15.12 -9.38
CA THR A 97 2.48 14.88 -9.36
C THR A 97 3.23 16.01 -8.68
N THR A 98 2.86 17.27 -8.93
CA THR A 98 3.44 18.41 -8.22
C THR A 98 3.20 18.30 -6.71
N ALA A 99 1.97 17.98 -6.29
CA ALA A 99 1.63 17.75 -4.89
C ALA A 99 2.40 16.57 -4.28
N PHE A 100 2.54 15.48 -5.04
CA PHE A 100 3.30 14.30 -4.62
C PHE A 100 4.77 14.61 -4.33
N TYR A 101 5.44 15.35 -5.21
CA TYR A 101 6.86 15.67 -5.02
C TYR A 101 7.09 16.80 -4.02
N SER A 102 6.29 17.86 -4.07
CA SER A 102 6.45 19.01 -3.17
C SER A 102 5.97 18.73 -1.74
N GLY A 103 4.93 17.90 -1.57
CA GLY A 103 4.24 17.73 -0.29
C GLY A 103 3.26 18.86 0.06
N TYR A 104 2.92 19.71 -0.91
CA TYR A 104 1.99 20.82 -0.73
C TYR A 104 0.92 20.84 -1.82
N ASP A 105 -0.28 21.34 -1.50
CA ASP A 105 -1.23 21.75 -2.53
C ASP A 105 -0.63 22.93 -3.33
N PRO A 106 -0.50 22.83 -4.66
CA PRO A 106 0.18 23.85 -5.45
C PRO A 106 -0.58 25.17 -5.58
N TYR A 107 -1.84 25.23 -5.15
CA TYR A 107 -2.67 26.44 -5.16
C TYR A 107 -2.77 27.09 -3.78
N THR A 108 -2.99 26.29 -2.74
CA THR A 108 -3.15 26.83 -1.36
C THR A 108 -1.85 26.88 -0.58
N LEU A 109 -0.82 26.15 -1.03
CA LEU A 109 0.45 25.94 -0.33
C LEU A 109 0.29 25.28 1.04
N GLU A 110 -0.85 24.64 1.29
CA GLU A 110 -1.07 23.86 2.50
C GLU A 110 -0.37 22.49 2.38
N PRO A 111 0.22 21.96 3.47
CA PRO A 111 0.80 20.63 3.46
C PRO A 111 -0.24 19.56 3.09
N ILE A 112 0.13 18.65 2.19
CA ILE A 112 -0.70 17.53 1.78
C ILE A 112 0.04 16.21 2.01
N PHE A 113 -0.64 15.26 2.62
CA PHE A 113 -0.09 13.93 2.81
C PHE A 113 0.02 13.18 1.47
N CYS A 114 1.14 12.50 1.27
CA CYS A 114 1.41 11.71 0.07
C CYS A 114 2.03 10.38 0.47
N ALA A 115 1.36 9.27 0.17
CA ALA A 115 1.87 7.91 0.41
C ALA A 115 3.06 7.61 -0.53
N LYS A 116 4.28 7.58 0.02
CA LYS A 116 5.53 7.41 -0.76
C LYS A 116 6.16 6.05 -0.52
N THR A 117 6.11 5.56 0.70
CA THR A 117 6.73 4.30 1.07
C THR A 117 5.86 3.11 0.65
N PRO A 118 6.45 1.92 0.38
CA PRO A 118 5.68 0.72 0.10
C PRO A 118 4.67 0.38 1.21
N ARG A 119 5.05 0.65 2.47
CA ARG A 119 4.18 0.43 3.63
C ARG A 119 2.95 1.33 3.59
N GLU A 120 3.10 2.63 3.34
CA GLU A 120 1.97 3.57 3.24
C GLU A 120 1.04 3.22 2.07
N LYS A 121 1.62 2.87 0.91
CA LYS A 121 0.82 2.44 -0.24
C LYS A 121 0.04 1.16 0.05
N LEU A 122 0.69 0.17 0.68
CA LEU A 122 0.05 -1.07 1.09
C LEU A 122 -1.05 -0.82 2.14
N ALA A 123 -0.80 0.09 3.07
CA ALA A 123 -1.76 0.49 4.12
C ALA A 123 -3.09 0.96 3.53
N GLN A 124 -3.03 1.65 2.39
CA GLN A 124 -4.21 2.10 1.65
C GLN A 124 -4.79 1.02 0.74
N ARG A 125 -3.94 0.33 -0.03
CA ARG A 125 -4.38 -0.62 -1.06
C ARG A 125 -5.08 -1.85 -0.51
N MET A 126 -4.71 -2.33 0.67
CA MET A 126 -5.30 -3.54 1.26
C MET A 126 -6.82 -3.44 1.41
N PHE A 127 -7.35 -2.23 1.64
CA PHE A 127 -8.78 -1.99 1.85
C PHE A 127 -9.65 -2.35 0.64
N PHE A 128 -9.10 -2.32 -0.58
CA PHE A 128 -9.84 -2.79 -1.76
C PHE A 128 -10.19 -4.28 -1.70
N PHE A 129 -9.42 -5.05 -0.94
CA PHE A 129 -9.54 -6.49 -0.86
C PHE A 129 -10.19 -6.95 0.45
N TRP A 130 -11.05 -6.12 1.05
CA TRP A 130 -11.75 -6.42 2.31
C TRP A 130 -12.49 -7.76 2.32
N TYR A 131 -12.95 -8.22 1.15
CA TYR A 131 -13.69 -9.48 0.96
C TYR A 131 -12.78 -10.73 0.96
N LYS A 132 -11.46 -10.56 0.87
CA LYS A 132 -10.51 -11.67 0.91
C LYS A 132 -10.20 -12.06 2.35
N PRO A 133 -10.46 -13.31 2.77
CA PRO A 133 -10.20 -13.75 4.14
C PRO A 133 -8.74 -13.60 4.57
N GLU A 134 -7.80 -13.68 3.62
CA GLU A 134 -6.37 -13.60 3.88
C GLU A 134 -5.92 -12.18 4.26
N GLU A 135 -6.62 -11.15 3.77
CA GLU A 135 -6.30 -9.72 3.99
C GLU A 135 -6.90 -9.20 5.30
N ARG A 136 -7.97 -9.82 5.77
CA ARG A 136 -8.70 -9.43 6.99
C ARG A 136 -7.81 -9.16 8.22
N PRO A 137 -6.79 -9.97 8.55
CA PRO A 137 -5.93 -9.69 9.71
C PRO A 137 -5.09 -8.43 9.57
N ALA A 138 -4.68 -8.09 8.34
CA ALA A 138 -3.93 -6.88 8.06
C ALA A 138 -4.87 -5.67 8.18
N ILE A 139 -6.07 -5.77 7.61
CA ILE A 139 -7.10 -4.73 7.66
C ILE A 139 -7.53 -4.43 9.09
N GLU A 140 -7.85 -5.45 9.91
CA GLU A 140 -8.24 -5.23 11.31
C GLU A 140 -7.14 -4.57 12.14
N ARG A 141 -5.88 -4.95 11.89
CA ARG A 141 -4.72 -4.33 12.56
C ARG A 141 -4.57 -2.87 12.16
N GLU A 142 -4.74 -2.58 10.88
CA GLU A 142 -4.64 -1.23 10.36
C GLU A 142 -5.75 -0.33 10.88
N LEU A 143 -6.99 -0.82 10.88
CA LEU A 143 -8.14 -0.12 11.46
C LEU A 143 -7.93 0.21 12.94
N ARG A 144 -7.35 -0.70 13.71
CA ARG A 144 -6.97 -0.42 15.11
C ARG A 144 -5.86 0.62 15.20
N ARG A 145 -4.85 0.56 14.33
CA ARG A 145 -3.72 1.50 14.29
C ARG A 145 -4.17 2.93 13.99
N ILE A 146 -5.10 3.10 13.05
CA ILE A 146 -5.63 4.42 12.64
C ILE A 146 -6.79 4.89 13.54
N GLY A 147 -7.11 4.16 14.62
CA GLY A 147 -8.15 4.56 15.57
C GLY A 147 -9.58 4.41 15.04
N ARG A 148 -9.82 3.55 14.04
CA ARG A 148 -11.12 3.25 13.44
C ARG A 148 -11.59 1.80 13.63
N PRO A 149 -11.55 1.23 14.86
CA PRO A 149 -12.04 -0.13 15.10
C PRO A 149 -13.56 -0.27 14.86
N ASP A 150 -14.31 0.84 14.87
CA ASP A 150 -15.74 0.90 14.55
C ASP A 150 -16.05 0.37 13.14
N LEU A 151 -15.13 0.55 12.19
CA LEU A 151 -15.29 0.10 10.81
C LEU A 151 -15.13 -1.42 10.65
N ILE A 152 -14.51 -2.11 11.61
CA ILE A 152 -14.35 -3.58 11.58
C ILE A 152 -15.73 -4.26 11.56
N ALA A 153 -16.63 -3.81 12.44
CA ALA A 153 -17.98 -4.36 12.52
C ALA A 153 -18.78 -4.09 11.23
N LYS A 154 -18.61 -2.92 10.61
CA LYS A 154 -19.26 -2.58 9.34
C LYS A 154 -18.73 -3.42 8.17
N LEU A 155 -17.42 -3.69 8.12
CA LEU A 155 -16.79 -4.50 7.08
C LEU A 155 -17.09 -5.99 7.21
N TYR A 156 -17.20 -6.51 8.42
CA TYR A 156 -17.30 -7.96 8.67
C TYR A 156 -18.57 -8.40 9.40
N ASP A 157 -19.58 -7.53 9.48
CA ASP A 157 -20.89 -7.81 10.09
C ASP A 157 -20.80 -8.33 11.53
N GLY A 158 -19.79 -7.88 12.26
CA GLY A 158 -19.51 -8.33 13.63
C GLY A 158 -19.02 -9.77 13.78
N VAL A 159 -18.81 -10.51 12.68
CA VAL A 159 -18.28 -11.89 12.71
C VAL A 159 -16.85 -11.84 13.22
N PRO A 160 -16.46 -12.52 14.31
CA PRO A 160 -15.08 -12.50 14.82
C PRO A 160 -14.10 -13.25 13.90
N TYR A 161 -12.84 -12.82 13.88
CA TYR A 161 -11.77 -13.51 13.15
C TYR A 161 -11.06 -14.52 14.06
N HIS A 162 -10.90 -15.76 13.59
CA HIS A 162 -10.25 -16.85 14.35
C HIS A 162 -8.95 -17.39 13.73
N GLY A 163 -8.41 -16.74 12.69
CA GLY A 163 -7.18 -17.18 12.03
C GLY A 163 -5.89 -16.57 12.60
N ARG A 164 -4.72 -17.09 12.17
CA ARG A 164 -3.41 -16.49 12.48
C ARG A 164 -3.02 -15.50 11.37
N ALA A 165 -2.63 -14.28 11.75
CA ALA A 165 -2.12 -13.30 10.79
C ALA A 165 -0.75 -13.75 10.25
N ARG A 166 -0.66 -14.08 8.95
CA ARG A 166 0.63 -14.19 8.25
C ARG A 166 0.94 -12.84 7.62
N TYR A 167 2.06 -12.24 8.03
CA TYR A 167 2.57 -11.03 7.41
C TYR A 167 3.44 -11.43 6.22
N ASP A 168 2.98 -11.13 5.01
CA ASP A 168 3.86 -11.10 3.84
C ASP A 168 4.30 -9.64 3.61
N GLY A 169 5.60 -9.40 3.65
CA GLY A 169 6.16 -8.07 3.38
C GLY A 169 6.11 -7.71 1.89
N LYS A 170 5.68 -8.62 1.02
CA LYS A 170 5.52 -8.42 -0.42
C LYS A 170 4.05 -8.18 -0.76
N ALA A 171 3.77 -7.07 -1.45
CA ALA A 171 2.42 -6.72 -1.86
C ALA A 171 1.88 -7.70 -2.92
N VAL A 172 0.63 -8.17 -2.76
CA VAL A 172 -0.09 -9.00 -3.74
C VAL A 172 -0.26 -8.22 -5.04
N GLY A 173 0.49 -8.56 -6.10
CA GLY A 173 0.47 -7.87 -7.40
C GLY A 173 1.70 -7.02 -7.72
N SER A 174 2.79 -7.12 -6.95
CA SER A 174 4.09 -6.57 -7.34
C SER A 174 4.61 -7.32 -8.57
N SER A 175 5.01 -6.62 -9.64
CA SER A 175 5.80 -7.24 -10.71
C SER A 175 7.02 -7.97 -10.10
N PRO A 176 7.47 -9.11 -10.66
CA PRO A 176 8.54 -9.88 -10.05
C PRO A 176 9.78 -9.01 -9.89
N GLU A 177 10.37 -9.00 -8.69
CA GLU A 177 11.72 -8.48 -8.50
C GLU A 177 12.64 -9.25 -9.48
N ARG A 178 13.31 -8.53 -10.39
CA ARG A 178 14.40 -9.13 -11.16
C ARG A 178 15.44 -9.59 -10.16
N HIS A 179 15.53 -10.90 -9.99
CA HIS A 179 16.61 -11.54 -9.27
C HIS A 179 17.90 -11.32 -10.06
N ASP A 180 18.62 -10.24 -9.77
CA ASP A 180 20.00 -10.11 -10.21
C ASP A 180 20.83 -11.18 -9.50
N LYS A 181 21.12 -12.26 -10.22
CA LYS A 181 22.04 -13.31 -9.78
C LYS A 181 23.47 -12.76 -9.85
N HIS A 182 23.92 -12.13 -8.79
CA HIS A 182 25.36 -12.08 -8.48
C HIS A 182 25.65 -12.84 -7.20
N GLY A 183 26.52 -13.85 -7.36
CA GLY A 183 26.63 -15.00 -6.48
C GLY A 183 27.41 -14.78 -5.20
N GLN A 184 27.23 -15.78 -4.33
CA GLN A 184 28.12 -16.33 -3.31
C GLN A 184 27.23 -17.37 -2.60
N GLY A 185 27.62 -18.57 -2.24
CA GLY A 185 28.90 -19.26 -2.16
C GLY A 185 28.49 -20.57 -1.48
N ARG A 186 29.02 -21.70 -1.96
CA ARG A 186 28.69 -23.04 -1.45
C ARG A 186 28.91 -23.10 0.05
N ASP A 187 27.88 -23.42 0.83
CA ASP A 187 28.07 -23.95 2.18
C ASP A 187 27.65 -25.42 2.26
N ARG A 188 28.61 -26.20 2.74
CA ARG A 188 28.71 -27.65 2.69
C ARG A 188 27.93 -28.21 3.88
N LYS A 189 27.01 -29.14 3.63
CA LYS A 189 26.30 -29.94 4.64
C LYS A 189 27.29 -30.56 5.64
N GLN A 190 27.14 -30.25 6.93
CA GLN A 190 27.70 -31.03 8.02
C GLN A 190 26.68 -32.08 8.47
N GLY A 191 27.05 -33.35 8.28
CA GLY A 191 26.35 -34.50 8.85
C GLY A 191 26.86 -34.81 10.26
N LYS A 192 25.96 -35.30 11.11
CA LYS A 192 26.22 -35.84 12.44
C LYS A 192 27.26 -36.97 12.42
N LYS A 193 28.15 -37.01 13.42
CA LYS A 193 28.56 -38.26 14.07
C LYS A 193 29.07 -38.02 15.49
N GLN A 194 28.89 -39.07 16.29
CA GLN A 194 28.85 -39.18 17.74
C GLN A 194 30.17 -39.79 18.25
N GLU A 195 30.53 -39.42 19.48
CA GLU A 195 31.26 -40.19 20.52
C GLU A 195 32.79 -40.41 20.51
N ASN A 196 33.31 -40.14 21.72
CA ASN A 196 34.34 -40.80 22.54
C ASN A 196 35.76 -40.21 22.71
N GLU A 197 35.99 -39.88 23.99
CA GLU A 197 37.20 -39.77 24.84
C GLU A 197 38.55 -40.18 24.25
N TRP A 198 39.60 -39.40 24.58
CA TRP A 198 40.77 -39.81 25.39
C TRP A 198 41.51 -38.54 25.89
N GLN A 199 42.00 -38.59 27.13
CA GLN A 199 42.88 -37.63 27.81
C GLN A 199 44.23 -37.50 27.05
N GLU A 200 45.10 -36.49 27.17
CA GLU A 200 45.77 -35.96 28.36
C GLU A 200 46.76 -34.82 27.96
N GLN A 201 47.02 -33.89 28.89
CA GLN A 201 48.23 -33.07 29.13
C GLN A 201 48.94 -32.24 28.03
N GLY A 202 49.18 -30.95 28.32
CA GLY A 202 50.31 -30.20 27.72
C GLY A 202 50.24 -28.66 27.70
N GLN A 203 50.61 -28.02 28.82
CA GLN A 203 51.39 -26.77 28.95
C GLN A 203 50.97 -25.44 28.28
N ARG A 204 50.68 -24.46 29.15
CA ARG A 204 51.11 -23.04 29.21
C ARG A 204 51.71 -22.39 27.93
N ASP A 205 51.15 -21.24 27.49
CA ASP A 205 51.87 -19.95 27.62
C ASP A 205 50.97 -18.71 27.40
N ASN A 206 51.48 -17.59 27.89
CA ASN A 206 50.92 -16.28 28.18
C ASN A 206 51.02 -15.32 26.96
N GLY A 207 50.06 -14.40 26.74
CA GLY A 207 50.22 -13.41 25.66
C GLY A 207 49.05 -12.47 25.31
N GLN A 208 48.90 -11.41 26.10
CA GLN A 208 48.44 -10.04 25.77
C GLN A 208 47.31 -9.76 24.73
N ARG A 209 46.23 -9.17 25.25
CA ARG A 209 45.19 -8.39 24.53
C ARG A 209 45.71 -7.05 24.00
N GLN A 210 45.39 -6.69 22.75
CA GLN A 210 45.17 -5.31 22.31
C GLN A 210 43.97 -5.19 21.36
N LYS A 211 43.17 -4.12 21.55
CA LYS A 211 41.94 -3.77 20.82
C LYS A 211 42.25 -2.91 19.56
N PRO A 212 41.34 -2.86 18.55
CA PRO A 212 41.65 -2.31 17.23
C PRO A 212 41.50 -0.78 17.13
N LYS A 213 42.37 -0.16 16.31
CA LYS A 213 42.28 1.27 15.91
C LYS A 213 41.32 1.46 14.72
N ARG A 214 40.38 2.39 14.86
CA ARG A 214 39.52 2.91 13.78
C ARG A 214 40.32 3.83 12.86
N LYS A 215 40.16 3.71 11.54
CA LYS A 215 40.57 4.71 10.55
C LYS A 215 39.32 5.28 9.87
N SER A 216 39.15 6.59 9.94
CA SER A 216 38.19 7.38 9.15
C SER A 216 38.98 8.44 8.39
N PHE A 217 38.90 8.46 7.07
CA PHE A 217 39.33 9.59 6.25
C PHE A 217 38.45 9.67 5.01
N ASN A 218 37.68 10.75 4.87
CA ASN A 218 36.92 11.07 3.66
C ASN A 218 37.59 12.31 3.02
N PRO A 219 38.15 12.22 1.80
CA PRO A 219 39.04 13.25 1.25
C PRO A 219 38.35 14.43 0.54
N ASN A 220 37.01 14.55 0.53
CA ASN A 220 36.32 15.59 -0.25
C ASN A 220 35.66 16.69 0.62
N PHE A 221 36.44 17.36 1.47
CA PHE A 221 36.02 18.61 2.11
C PHE A 221 36.90 19.77 1.61
N HIS A 222 36.30 20.75 0.94
CA HIS A 222 36.95 22.03 0.62
C HIS A 222 36.14 23.18 1.23
N PRO A 223 36.75 24.02 2.10
CA PRO A 223 36.05 25.14 2.71
C PRO A 223 36.00 26.35 1.77
N LYS A 224 34.83 26.97 1.68
CA LYS A 224 34.66 28.29 1.05
C LYS A 224 35.35 29.36 1.90
N THR A 225 36.16 30.21 1.28
CA THR A 225 36.57 31.50 1.84
C THR A 225 35.94 32.63 1.03
N ASN A 226 35.32 33.55 1.75
CA ASN A 226 34.67 34.74 1.23
C ASN A 226 35.56 35.93 1.61
N LYS A 227 35.97 36.78 0.66
CA LYS A 227 36.44 38.15 0.97
C LYS A 227 36.24 39.09 -0.21
N ARG A 228 35.57 40.20 0.13
CA ARG A 228 35.22 41.38 -0.66
C ARG A 228 36.44 42.05 -1.33
N ARG A 229 36.26 42.53 -2.55
CA ARG A 229 36.35 43.95 -2.93
C ARG A 229 35.68 44.16 -4.28
#